data_AF-A0A6V8KQK6-F1
#
_entry.id   AF-A0A6V8KQK6-F1
#
_cell.length_a   1.000
_cell.length_b   1.000
_cell.length_c   1.000
_cell.angle_alpha   90.00
_cell.angle_beta   90.00
_cell.angle_gamma   90.00
#
_symmetry.space_group_name_H-M   'P 1'
#
loop_
_entity.id
_entity.type
_entity.pdbx_description
1 polymer ?
#
loop_
_entity_poly.entity_id
_entity_poly.type
_entity_poly.pdbx_seq_one_letter_code
_entity_poly.pdbx_strand_id
1 'polypeptide(L)'
;MADLPARLGPLPLAVVVTDRAPAGPSAVALQPLGAADTGRLLRHLLDQSGSPHRLAARLAPLCGGIPGYAVEYARAVAADGFPKCGEPPLPARVRGIASARLGRVDERDRAVLGAAAILGDTISAEAVAALLGGDASTARAALARLGGLLVERPGAEYTFADPAVRQVVYARLPRAVRAGHHWRAALRPGIPVARARHWRAASALDRALHGGRAATDESRSGQVGVALGITGPGPGSVRGRGWVSAGPWSVRGRGGWAVLRGAREVEGG
;
A
#
# COMPACT_ATOMS: atom_id res chain seq x y z
N MET A 1 -16.80 29.26 31.28
CA MET A 1 -15.49 29.24 30.59
C MET A 1 -15.03 27.79 30.47
N ALA A 2 -15.71 27.00 29.64
CA ALA A 2 -15.52 25.55 29.59
C ALA A 2 -15.47 25.05 28.14
N ASP A 3 -14.41 24.25 27.91
CA ASP A 3 -14.30 23.16 26.95
C ASP A 3 -13.97 23.46 25.47
N LEU A 4 -12.82 24.10 25.25
CA LEU A 4 -12.19 24.27 23.93
C LEU A 4 -11.32 23.10 23.41
N PRO A 5 -10.73 22.19 24.23
CA PRO A 5 -9.81 21.18 23.68
C PRO A 5 -10.51 19.92 23.10
N ALA A 6 -11.80 19.69 23.38
CA ALA A 6 -12.53 18.53 22.83
C ALA A 6 -12.98 18.71 21.36
N ARG A 7 -12.95 19.94 20.82
CA ARG A 7 -13.50 20.28 19.49
C ARG A 7 -12.50 20.28 18.34
N LEU A 8 -11.22 20.02 18.59
CA LEU A 8 -10.19 20.07 17.55
C LEU A 8 -10.12 18.72 16.79
N GLY A 9 -11.15 18.52 15.95
CA GLY A 9 -11.10 17.71 14.73
C GLY A 9 -10.00 18.20 13.77
N PRO A 10 -9.86 17.60 12.57
CA PRO A 10 -8.68 17.80 11.71
C PRO A 10 -8.53 19.29 11.39
N LEU A 11 -7.54 19.94 12.00
CA LEU A 11 -7.49 21.40 12.05
C LEU A 11 -7.43 22.00 10.63
N PRO A 12 -8.47 22.74 10.21
CA PRO A 12 -8.42 23.51 8.98
C PRO A 12 -7.46 24.70 9.17
N LEU A 13 -6.74 25.05 8.10
CA LEU A 13 -6.03 26.33 8.03
C LEU A 13 -7.08 27.45 8.08
N ALA A 14 -7.10 28.20 9.16
CA ALA A 14 -7.90 29.42 9.28
C ALA A 14 -7.07 30.60 8.76
N VAL A 15 -7.41 31.11 7.58
CA VAL A 15 -6.91 32.41 7.11
C VAL A 15 -7.86 33.46 7.66
N VAL A 16 -7.45 34.16 8.72
CA VAL A 16 -8.22 35.25 9.30
C VAL A 16 -7.88 36.53 8.55
N VAL A 17 -8.78 36.96 7.66
CA VAL A 17 -8.72 38.29 7.06
C VAL A 17 -9.49 39.22 7.97
N THR A 18 -8.79 40.06 8.73
CA THR A 18 -9.43 41.06 9.58
C THR A 18 -9.76 42.30 8.76
N ASP A 19 -10.97 42.34 8.20
CA ASP A 19 -11.64 43.57 7.82
C ASP A 19 -12.22 44.22 9.09
N ARG A 20 -12.04 45.52 9.27
CA ARG A 20 -12.63 46.30 10.37
C ARG A 20 -14.08 46.67 10.01
N ALA A 21 -14.96 45.69 9.92
CA ALA A 21 -16.41 45.86 9.76
C ALA A 21 -17.18 44.98 10.76
N PRO A 22 -18.38 45.39 11.23
CA PRO A 22 -19.05 44.80 12.40
C PRO A 22 -19.72 43.44 12.14
N ALA A 23 -19.36 42.73 11.07
CA ALA A 23 -19.92 41.42 10.76
C ALA A 23 -19.22 40.33 11.59
N GLY A 24 -20.00 39.46 12.23
CA GLY A 24 -19.50 38.30 12.97
C GLY A 24 -18.65 37.35 12.10
N PRO A 25 -18.02 36.32 12.71
CA PRO A 25 -17.12 35.43 11.99
C PRO A 25 -17.86 34.72 10.84
N SER A 26 -17.42 34.96 9.61
CA SER A 26 -17.87 34.23 8.42
C SER A 26 -16.86 33.14 8.08
N ALA A 27 -17.34 31.91 7.84
CA ALA A 27 -16.51 30.79 7.46
C ALA A 27 -16.51 30.62 5.93
N VAL A 28 -15.32 30.63 5.33
CA VAL A 28 -15.13 30.35 3.91
C VAL A 28 -14.49 28.98 3.76
N ALA A 29 -15.16 28.08 3.04
CA ALA A 29 -14.62 26.75 2.75
C ALA A 29 -13.50 26.87 1.70
N LEU A 30 -12.26 26.58 2.10
CA LEU A 30 -11.12 26.55 1.19
C LEU A 30 -10.99 25.18 0.53
N GLN A 31 -10.87 25.18 -0.80
CA GLN A 31 -10.54 23.99 -1.55
C GLN A 31 -9.03 23.71 -1.51
N PRO A 32 -8.60 22.44 -1.63
CA PRO A 32 -7.19 22.13 -1.84
C PRO A 32 -6.63 22.89 -3.04
N LEU A 33 -5.34 23.25 -2.97
CA LEU A 33 -4.66 23.86 -4.11
C LEU A 33 -4.65 22.92 -5.31
N GLY A 34 -4.86 23.49 -6.49
CA GLY A 34 -4.67 22.76 -7.75
C GLY A 34 -3.23 22.29 -7.91
N ALA A 35 -3.01 21.32 -8.81
CA ALA A 35 -1.68 20.77 -9.06
C ALA A 35 -0.67 21.85 -9.53
N ALA A 36 -1.13 22.80 -10.36
CA ALA A 36 -0.30 23.91 -10.83
C ALA A 36 0.12 24.85 -9.69
N ASP A 37 -0.81 25.21 -8.80
CA ASP A 37 -0.54 26.06 -7.63
C ASP A 37 0.35 25.38 -6.60
N THR A 38 0.09 24.11 -6.32
CA THR A 38 0.95 23.29 -5.46
C THR A 38 2.37 23.24 -6.01
N GLY A 39 2.52 23.05 -7.33
CA GLY A 39 3.82 23.09 -7.99
C GLY A 39 4.50 24.46 -7.92
N ARG A 40 3.76 25.57 -8.08
CA ARG A 40 4.28 26.94 -7.92
C ARG A 40 4.79 27.17 -6.50
N LEU A 41 3.99 26.82 -5.49
CA LEU A 41 4.35 26.93 -4.08
C LEU A 41 5.62 26.12 -3.77
N LEU A 42 5.68 24.87 -4.22
CA LEU A 42 6.85 24.01 -4.00
C LEU A 42 8.12 24.57 -4.63
N ARG A 43 8.07 25.08 -5.87
CA ARG A 43 9.26 25.69 -6.50
C ARG A 43 9.76 26.85 -5.66
N HIS A 44 8.87 27.75 -5.25
CA HIS A 44 9.22 28.88 -4.41
C HIS A 44 9.88 28.46 -3.08
N LEU A 45 9.31 27.47 -2.38
CA LEU A 45 9.85 26.95 -1.12
C LEU A 45 11.21 26.26 -1.30
N LEU A 46 11.38 25.51 -2.40
CA LEU A 46 12.64 24.84 -2.72
C LEU A 46 13.74 25.87 -3.03
N ASP A 47 13.42 26.89 -3.84
CA ASP A 47 14.35 27.97 -4.20
C ASP A 47 14.85 28.72 -2.95
N GLN A 48 13.96 29.04 -2.01
CA GLN A 48 14.33 29.66 -0.73
C GLN A 48 15.32 28.84 0.10
N SER A 49 15.27 27.51 -0.02
CA SER A 49 16.14 26.58 0.71
C SER A 49 17.40 26.18 -0.06
N GLY A 50 17.60 26.69 -1.28
CA GLY A 50 18.69 26.25 -2.18
C GLY A 50 18.50 24.84 -2.74
N SER A 51 17.30 24.25 -2.60
CA SER A 51 17.00 22.91 -3.10
C SER A 51 16.60 22.94 -4.59
N PRO A 52 16.90 21.90 -5.38
CA PRO A 52 16.57 21.91 -6.81
C PRO A 52 15.05 21.98 -7.08
N HIS A 53 14.59 23.02 -7.78
CA HIS A 53 13.17 23.22 -8.14
C HIS A 53 12.52 22.05 -8.88
N ARG A 54 13.32 21.24 -9.62
CA ARG A 54 12.85 20.02 -10.31
C ARG A 54 12.19 19.01 -9.36
N LEU A 55 12.50 19.06 -8.06
CA LEU A 55 11.88 18.21 -7.06
C LEU A 55 10.39 18.54 -6.85
N ALA A 56 9.93 19.73 -7.21
CA ALA A 56 8.53 20.13 -7.08
C ALA A 56 7.57 19.16 -7.79
N ALA A 57 7.92 18.67 -8.99
CA ALA A 57 7.10 17.72 -9.72
C ALA A 57 6.96 16.37 -9.00
N ARG A 58 7.98 15.97 -8.24
CA ARG A 58 7.97 14.72 -7.44
C ARG A 58 7.24 14.89 -6.11
N LEU A 59 7.27 16.09 -5.53
CA LEU A 59 6.64 16.39 -4.25
C LEU A 59 5.16 16.76 -4.37
N ALA A 60 4.73 17.37 -5.47
CA ALA A 60 3.35 17.83 -5.64
C ALA A 60 2.30 16.73 -5.42
N PRO A 61 2.44 15.50 -5.97
CA PRO A 61 1.50 14.42 -5.71
C PRO A 61 1.41 14.01 -4.24
N LEU A 62 2.48 14.19 -3.47
CA LEU A 62 2.54 13.84 -2.05
C LEU A 62 1.85 14.86 -1.14
N CYS A 63 1.65 16.08 -1.63
CA CYS A 63 1.08 17.18 -0.87
C CYS A 63 -0.46 17.15 -0.86
N GLY A 64 -1.11 16.48 -1.81
CA GLY A 64 -2.56 16.41 -1.89
C GLY A 64 -3.25 17.78 -2.00
N GLY A 65 -2.56 18.81 -2.51
CA GLY A 65 -3.06 20.19 -2.55
C GLY A 65 -3.08 20.91 -1.20
N ILE A 66 -2.47 20.33 -0.15
CA ILE A 66 -2.42 20.92 1.20
C ILE A 66 -1.16 21.78 1.32
N PRO A 67 -1.26 23.13 1.42
CA PRO A 67 -0.08 24.00 1.46
C PRO A 67 0.89 23.67 2.60
N GLY A 68 0.36 23.31 3.77
CA GLY A 68 1.16 22.90 4.92
C GLY A 68 2.03 21.67 4.63
N TYR A 69 1.57 20.74 3.79
CA TYR A 69 2.37 19.58 3.42
C TYR A 69 3.51 19.98 2.49
N ALA A 70 3.28 20.92 1.57
CA ALA A 70 4.34 21.44 0.70
C ALA A 70 5.48 22.08 1.52
N VAL A 71 5.14 22.85 2.55
CA VAL A 71 6.11 23.43 3.49
C VAL A 71 6.91 22.33 4.21
N GLU A 72 6.24 21.32 4.75
CA GLU A 72 6.90 20.26 5.52
C GLU A 72 7.79 19.36 4.64
N TYR A 73 7.37 19.06 3.41
CA TYR A 73 8.21 18.34 2.45
C TYR A 73 9.41 19.16 1.98
N ALA A 74 9.24 20.45 1.69
CA ALA A 74 10.36 21.32 1.33
C ALA A 74 11.38 21.41 2.48
N ARG A 75 10.91 21.55 3.73
CA ARG A 75 11.78 21.51 4.93
C ARG A 75 12.52 20.19 5.07
N ALA A 76 11.83 19.05 4.89
CA ALA A 76 12.46 17.74 4.96
C ALA A 76 13.54 17.56 3.89
N VAL A 77 13.28 18.02 2.66
CA VAL A 77 14.27 17.98 1.57
C VAL A 77 15.47 18.88 1.85
N ALA A 78 15.26 20.06 2.42
CA ALA A 78 16.34 20.96 2.79
C ALA A 78 17.22 20.38 3.91
N ALA A 79 16.63 19.64 4.86
CA ALA A 79 17.33 19.05 6.00
C ALA A 79 18.07 17.75 5.63
N ASP A 80 17.38 16.81 4.98
CA ASP A 80 17.84 15.43 4.80
C ASP A 80 18.19 15.10 3.34
N GLY A 81 17.95 16.04 2.42
CA GLY A 81 18.02 15.80 0.99
C GLY A 81 16.83 14.99 0.45
N PHE A 82 16.81 14.79 -0.86
CA PHE A 82 15.82 13.96 -1.53
C PHE A 82 16.42 12.58 -1.83
N PRO A 83 15.71 11.46 -1.55
CA PRO A 83 16.28 10.13 -1.77
C PRO A 83 16.56 9.85 -3.25
N LYS A 84 17.69 9.18 -3.52
CA LYS A 84 18.10 8.78 -4.88
C LYS A 84 17.08 7.87 -5.56
N CYS A 85 16.41 7.00 -4.78
CA CYS A 85 15.43 6.05 -5.26
C CYS A 85 14.15 6.13 -4.42
N GLY A 86 12.99 6.02 -5.07
CA GLY A 86 11.69 6.02 -4.39
C GLY A 86 11.16 7.40 -4.01
N GLU A 87 10.09 7.41 -3.22
CA GLU A 87 9.48 8.60 -2.63
C GLU A 87 10.20 8.99 -1.33
N PRO A 88 10.24 10.28 -0.96
CA PRO A 88 10.76 10.72 0.33
C PRO A 88 9.89 10.16 1.47
N PRO A 89 10.49 9.91 2.65
CA PRO A 89 9.73 9.54 3.82
C PRO A 89 8.75 10.64 4.20
N LEU A 90 7.63 10.24 4.81
CA LEU A 90 6.61 11.18 5.28
C LEU A 90 7.17 12.08 6.39
N PRO A 91 7.16 13.43 6.24
CA PRO A 91 7.63 14.34 7.27
C PRO A 91 6.90 14.13 8.60
N ALA A 92 7.58 14.36 9.72
CA ALA A 92 7.07 14.02 11.05
C ALA A 92 5.71 14.69 11.36
N ARG A 93 5.54 15.96 11.02
CA ARG A 93 4.27 16.68 11.22
C ARG A 93 3.15 16.12 10.34
N VAL A 94 3.44 15.87 9.06
CA VAL A 94 2.48 15.27 8.12
C VAL A 94 2.03 13.89 8.62
N ARG A 95 2.98 13.07 9.08
CA ARG A 95 2.69 11.77 9.70
C ARG A 95 1.84 11.89 10.96
N GLY A 96 2.08 12.90 11.79
CA GLY A 96 1.28 13.20 12.98
C GLY A 96 -0.17 13.55 12.65
N ILE A 97 -0.37 14.44 11.67
CA ILE A 97 -1.71 14.84 11.18
C ILE A 97 -2.47 13.62 10.62
N ALA A 98 -1.82 12.86 9.73
CA ALA A 98 -2.42 11.65 9.15
C ALA A 98 -2.73 10.58 10.22
N SER A 99 -1.85 10.42 11.20
CA SER A 99 -2.05 9.50 12.33
C SER A 99 -3.24 9.89 13.21
N ALA A 100 -3.42 11.19 13.47
CA ALA A 100 -4.54 11.70 14.26
C ALA A 100 -5.89 11.52 13.52
N ARG A 101 -5.89 11.62 12.18
CA ARG A 101 -7.09 11.32 11.37
C ARG A 101 -7.46 9.84 11.49
N LEU A 102 -6.48 8.94 11.38
CA LEU A 102 -6.69 7.50 11.51
C LEU A 102 -7.12 7.04 12.90
N GLY A 103 -6.74 7.78 13.96
CA GLY A 103 -7.13 7.45 15.33
C GLY A 103 -8.65 7.46 15.57
N ARG A 104 -9.43 8.08 14.68
CA ARG A 104 -10.89 8.19 14.77
C ARG A 104 -11.64 7.10 13.99
N VAL A 105 -10.93 6.21 13.30
CA VAL A 105 -11.53 5.15 12.48
C VAL A 105 -11.67 3.88 13.32
N ASP A 106 -12.82 3.18 13.23
CA ASP A 106 -13.06 1.92 13.92
C ASP A 106 -12.27 0.74 13.33
N GLU A 107 -12.04 -0.31 14.11
CA GLU A 107 -11.20 -1.45 13.72
C GLU A 107 -11.66 -2.15 12.43
N ARG A 108 -12.98 -2.31 12.25
CA ARG A 108 -13.55 -2.93 11.03
C ARG A 108 -13.21 -2.11 9.78
N ASP A 109 -13.33 -0.79 9.87
CA ASP A 109 -13.06 0.11 8.76
C ASP A 109 -11.55 0.30 8.54
N ARG A 110 -10.70 0.08 9.57
CA ARG A 110 -9.24 0.01 9.41
C ARG A 110 -8.78 -1.14 8.51
N ALA A 111 -9.43 -2.30 8.57
CA ALA A 111 -9.11 -3.41 7.68
C ALA A 111 -9.39 -3.06 6.20
N VAL A 112 -10.51 -2.38 5.95
CA VAL A 112 -10.88 -1.86 4.62
C VAL A 112 -9.89 -0.81 4.13
N LEU A 113 -9.53 0.16 4.98
CA LEU A 113 -8.47 1.13 4.66
C LEU A 113 -7.14 0.45 4.38
N GLY A 114 -6.80 -0.60 5.13
CA GLY A 114 -5.62 -1.42 4.93
C GLY A 114 -5.56 -2.03 3.55
N ALA A 115 -6.64 -2.68 3.12
CA ALA A 115 -6.76 -3.23 1.77
C ALA A 115 -6.70 -2.12 0.71
N ALA A 116 -7.41 -1.01 0.91
CA ALA A 116 -7.37 0.16 0.03
C ALA A 116 -5.96 0.73 -0.14
N ALA A 117 -5.18 0.82 0.94
CA ALA A 117 -3.82 1.36 0.90
C ALA A 117 -2.85 0.50 0.08
N ILE A 118 -3.09 -0.82 0.04
CA ILE A 118 -2.37 -1.77 -0.83
C ILE A 118 -2.71 -1.51 -2.30
N LEU A 119 -4.00 -1.32 -2.62
CA LEU A 119 -4.50 -1.11 -3.99
C LEU A 119 -3.97 0.18 -4.62
N GLY A 120 -3.85 1.24 -3.84
CA GLY A 120 -3.23 2.48 -4.30
C GLY A 120 -4.24 3.53 -4.74
N ASP A 121 -4.08 4.02 -5.97
CA ASP A 121 -4.75 5.24 -6.44
C ASP A 121 -6.18 4.98 -6.95
N THR A 122 -6.45 3.74 -7.35
CA THR A 122 -7.76 3.28 -7.82
C THR A 122 -8.24 2.13 -6.95
N ILE A 123 -9.31 2.37 -6.18
CA ILE A 123 -9.87 1.41 -5.22
C ILE A 123 -11.32 1.11 -5.62
N SER A 124 -11.65 -0.14 -5.92
CA SER A 124 -13.03 -0.57 -6.15
C SER A 124 -13.54 -1.46 -5.00
N ALA A 125 -14.86 -1.61 -4.89
CA ALA A 125 -15.45 -2.49 -3.89
C ALA A 125 -15.08 -3.97 -4.13
N GLU A 126 -15.08 -4.40 -5.39
CA GLU A 126 -14.67 -5.74 -5.84
C GLU A 126 -13.20 -5.97 -5.51
N ALA A 127 -12.38 -4.93 -5.63
CA ALA A 127 -10.97 -4.96 -5.31
C ALA A 127 -10.71 -5.23 -3.84
N VAL A 128 -11.40 -4.49 -2.97
CA VAL A 128 -11.30 -4.65 -1.52
C VAL A 128 -11.85 -6.00 -1.09
N ALA A 129 -13.00 -6.41 -1.63
CA ALA A 129 -13.63 -7.70 -1.34
C ALA A 129 -12.69 -8.87 -1.65
N ALA A 130 -12.03 -8.86 -2.80
CA ALA A 130 -11.05 -9.88 -3.17
C ALA A 130 -9.82 -9.91 -2.24
N LEU A 131 -9.38 -8.75 -1.73
CA LEU A 131 -8.26 -8.66 -0.78
C LEU A 131 -8.63 -9.10 0.63
N LEU A 132 -9.89 -8.96 1.03
CA LEU A 132 -10.38 -9.32 2.37
C LEU A 132 -11.05 -10.70 2.41
N GLY A 133 -11.40 -11.29 1.25
CA GLY A 133 -12.13 -12.56 1.16
C GLY A 133 -13.62 -12.42 1.48
N GLY A 134 -14.22 -11.27 1.17
CA GLY A 134 -15.63 -10.95 1.45
C GLY A 134 -16.44 -10.63 0.20
N ASP A 135 -17.63 -10.07 0.39
CA ASP A 135 -18.53 -9.68 -0.69
C ASP A 135 -18.38 -8.20 -1.10
N ALA A 136 -18.64 -7.91 -2.37
CA ALA A 136 -18.50 -6.56 -2.91
C ALA A 136 -19.52 -5.56 -2.34
N SER A 137 -20.70 -6.01 -1.89
CA SER A 137 -21.74 -5.12 -1.36
C SER A 137 -21.37 -4.55 0.01
N THR A 138 -20.85 -5.40 0.90
CA THR A 138 -20.30 -5.05 2.20
C THR A 138 -19.07 -4.16 2.04
N ALA A 139 -18.18 -4.50 1.10
CA ALA A 139 -17.00 -3.68 0.82
C ALA A 139 -17.40 -2.27 0.35
N ARG A 140 -18.39 -2.16 -0.55
CA ARG A 140 -18.91 -0.87 -1.02
C ARG A 140 -19.52 -0.05 0.11
N ALA A 141 -20.36 -0.66 0.93
CA ALA A 141 -20.94 0.01 2.10
C ALA A 141 -19.85 0.51 3.07
N ALA A 142 -18.78 -0.27 3.27
CA ALA A 142 -17.66 0.14 4.10
C ALA A 142 -16.83 1.29 3.49
N LEU A 143 -16.56 1.25 2.18
CA LEU A 143 -15.89 2.34 1.46
C LEU A 143 -16.70 3.63 1.51
N ALA A 144 -18.02 3.56 1.37
CA ALA A 144 -18.91 4.71 1.47
C ALA A 144 -18.92 5.34 2.88
N ARG A 145 -18.86 4.52 3.95
CA ARG A 145 -18.76 5.02 5.34
C ARG A 145 -17.44 5.73 5.64
N LEU A 146 -16.38 5.43 4.89
CA LEU A 146 -15.06 6.06 5.02
C LEU A 146 -14.96 7.45 4.37
N GLY A 147 -16.09 8.11 4.15
CA GLY A 147 -16.18 9.48 3.66
C GLY A 147 -15.30 10.45 4.46
N GLY A 148 -14.61 11.34 3.74
CA GLY A 148 -13.63 12.27 4.31
C GLY A 148 -12.20 11.71 4.40
N LEU A 149 -12.02 10.39 4.40
CA LEU A 149 -10.72 9.74 4.19
C LEU A 149 -10.58 9.21 2.76
N LEU A 150 -11.68 8.72 2.19
CA LEU A 150 -11.80 8.32 0.81
C LEU A 150 -12.77 9.26 0.07
N VAL A 151 -12.46 9.52 -1.21
CA VAL A 151 -13.29 10.29 -2.12
C VAL A 151 -13.73 9.37 -3.25
N GLU A 152 -15.04 9.32 -3.48
CA GLU A 152 -15.61 8.59 -4.61
C GLU A 152 -15.32 9.32 -5.93
N ARG A 153 -15.03 8.53 -6.96
CA ARG A 153 -14.72 8.95 -8.33
C ARG A 153 -15.75 8.33 -9.28
N PRO A 154 -15.94 8.91 -10.48
CA PRO A 154 -16.79 8.30 -11.51
C PRO A 154 -16.43 6.83 -11.72
N GLY A 155 -17.45 5.97 -11.86
CA GLY A 155 -17.26 4.52 -12.01
C GLY A 155 -17.24 3.72 -10.70
N ALA A 156 -17.73 4.28 -9.59
CA ALA A 156 -17.75 3.65 -8.26
C ALA A 156 -16.34 3.25 -7.76
N GLU A 157 -15.35 4.06 -8.14
CA GLU A 157 -13.99 3.97 -7.66
C GLU A 157 -13.76 4.94 -6.52
N TYR A 158 -12.78 4.65 -5.68
CA TYR A 158 -12.39 5.47 -4.54
C TYR A 158 -10.91 5.79 -4.64
N THR A 159 -10.54 6.95 -4.12
CA THR A 159 -9.15 7.34 -3.91
C THR A 159 -8.98 7.96 -2.53
N PHE A 160 -7.76 7.95 -1.99
CA PHE A 160 -7.50 8.62 -0.72
C PHE A 160 -7.62 10.14 -0.90
N ALA A 161 -8.41 10.78 -0.04
CA ALA A 161 -8.50 12.24 0.03
C ALA A 161 -7.12 12.85 0.37
N ASP A 162 -6.37 12.15 1.22
CA ASP A 162 -5.04 12.54 1.70
C ASP A 162 -4.02 11.44 1.40
N PRO A 163 -3.02 11.68 0.51
CA PRO A 163 -1.95 10.72 0.23
C PRO A 163 -1.15 10.30 1.47
N ALA A 164 -1.00 11.16 2.47
CA ALA A 164 -0.30 10.85 3.71
C ALA A 164 -1.06 9.81 4.54
N VAL A 165 -2.40 9.86 4.55
CA VAL A 165 -3.22 8.86 5.24
C VAL A 165 -2.95 7.47 4.67
N ARG A 166 -2.93 7.34 3.34
CA ARG A 166 -2.58 6.08 2.67
C ARG A 166 -1.23 5.54 3.13
N GLN A 167 -0.19 6.39 3.14
CA GLN A 167 1.14 5.97 3.55
C GLN A 167 1.18 5.51 5.01
N VAL A 168 0.50 6.22 5.92
CA VAL A 168 0.43 5.83 7.33
C VAL A 168 -0.34 4.53 7.51
N VAL A 169 -1.46 4.34 6.81
CA VAL A 169 -2.21 3.06 6.84
C VAL A 169 -1.31 1.92 6.37
N TYR A 170 -0.67 2.08 5.20
CA TYR A 170 0.25 1.09 4.66
C TYR A 170 1.42 0.77 5.61
N ALA A 171 1.98 1.78 6.26
CA ALA A 171 3.08 1.59 7.21
C ALA A 171 2.66 0.86 8.49
N ARG A 172 1.41 1.04 8.95
CA ARG A 172 0.87 0.38 10.16
C ARG A 172 0.48 -1.08 9.94
N LEU A 173 0.27 -1.51 8.70
CA LEU A 173 -0.05 -2.91 8.42
C LEU A 173 1.13 -3.83 8.79
N PRO A 174 0.87 -4.94 9.51
CA PRO A 174 1.88 -5.96 9.75
C PRO A 174 2.48 -6.46 8.43
N ARG A 175 3.80 -6.73 8.43
CA ARG A 175 4.51 -7.18 7.21
C ARG A 175 3.85 -8.39 6.54
N ALA A 176 3.40 -9.37 7.35
CA ALA A 176 2.70 -10.56 6.86
C ALA A 176 1.35 -10.23 6.19
N VAL A 177 0.58 -9.32 6.78
CA VAL A 177 -0.70 -8.85 6.21
C VAL A 177 -0.46 -8.15 4.87
N ARG A 178 0.58 -7.29 4.79
CA ARG A 178 0.96 -6.65 3.51
C ARG A 178 1.34 -7.67 2.46
N ALA A 179 2.15 -8.67 2.81
CA ALA A 179 2.56 -9.72 1.88
C ALA A 179 1.33 -10.47 1.33
N GLY A 180 0.42 -10.88 2.20
CA GLY A 180 -0.80 -11.58 1.83
C GLY A 180 -1.76 -10.75 0.98
N HIS A 181 -1.89 -9.44 1.24
CA HIS A 181 -2.69 -8.55 0.39
C HIS A 181 -2.02 -8.25 -0.96
N HIS A 182 -0.70 -8.05 -0.99
CA HIS A 182 0.02 -7.89 -2.26
C HIS A 182 -0.08 -9.16 -3.11
N TRP A 183 -0.01 -10.35 -2.50
CA TRP A 183 -0.24 -11.61 -3.21
C TRP A 183 -1.63 -11.68 -3.84
N ARG A 184 -2.68 -11.44 -3.03
CA ARG A 184 -4.07 -11.42 -3.52
C ARG A 184 -4.28 -10.37 -4.61
N ALA A 185 -3.69 -9.19 -4.47
CA ALA A 185 -3.75 -8.14 -5.49
C ALA A 185 -3.05 -8.55 -6.80
N ALA A 186 -1.95 -9.29 -6.74
CA ALA A 186 -1.19 -9.72 -7.91
C ALA A 186 -1.90 -10.82 -8.74
N LEU A 187 -2.73 -11.63 -8.07
CA LEU A 187 -3.54 -12.68 -8.68
C LEU A 187 -4.80 -12.15 -9.37
N ARG A 188 -5.23 -10.92 -9.05
CA ARG A 188 -6.41 -10.35 -9.67
C ARG A 188 -6.16 -10.03 -11.15
N PRO A 189 -7.19 -10.17 -12.00
CA PRO A 189 -7.16 -9.64 -13.36
C PRO A 189 -6.90 -8.13 -13.33
N GLY A 190 -6.13 -7.63 -14.31
CA GLY A 190 -5.79 -6.22 -14.40
C GLY A 190 -4.52 -5.98 -15.20
N ILE A 191 -4.07 -4.73 -15.21
CA ILE A 191 -2.91 -4.27 -15.98
C ILE A 191 -1.64 -5.05 -15.55
N PRO A 192 -0.88 -5.65 -16.49
CA PRO A 192 0.31 -6.46 -16.18
C PRO A 192 1.33 -5.73 -15.30
N VAL A 193 1.54 -4.43 -15.53
CA VAL A 193 2.49 -3.61 -14.74
C VAL A 193 2.05 -3.49 -13.28
N ALA A 194 0.76 -3.26 -13.02
CA ALA A 194 0.22 -3.20 -11.67
C ALA A 194 0.39 -4.54 -10.96
N ARG A 195 0.05 -5.64 -11.63
CA ARG A 195 0.24 -7.00 -11.10
C ARG A 195 1.71 -7.28 -10.79
N ALA A 196 2.63 -6.92 -11.68
CA ALA A 196 4.07 -7.09 -11.47
C ALA A 196 4.58 -6.28 -10.26
N ARG A 197 4.06 -5.08 -10.03
CA ARG A 197 4.36 -4.27 -8.82
C ARG A 197 3.92 -5.01 -7.55
N HIS A 198 2.71 -5.55 -7.53
CA HIS A 198 2.21 -6.33 -6.39
C HIS A 198 3.02 -7.62 -6.17
N TRP A 199 3.37 -8.35 -7.23
CA TRP A 199 4.26 -9.51 -7.16
C TRP A 199 5.60 -9.16 -6.51
N ARG A 200 6.28 -8.12 -7.00
CA ARG A 200 7.58 -7.67 -6.44
C ARG A 200 7.47 -7.31 -4.97
N ALA A 201 6.40 -6.58 -4.59
CA ALA A 201 6.18 -6.19 -3.20
C ALA A 201 5.92 -7.41 -2.29
N ALA A 202 5.10 -8.37 -2.74
CA ALA A 202 4.85 -9.61 -2.01
C ALA A 202 6.14 -10.41 -1.80
N SER A 203 6.91 -10.65 -2.86
CA SER A 203 8.17 -11.41 -2.78
C SER A 203 9.25 -10.72 -1.94
N ALA A 204 9.29 -9.38 -1.94
CA ALA A 204 10.20 -8.63 -1.08
C ALA A 204 9.83 -8.77 0.41
N LEU A 205 8.53 -8.67 0.74
CA LEU A 205 8.05 -8.83 2.11
C LEU A 205 8.20 -10.28 2.61
N ASP A 206 7.94 -11.26 1.75
CA ASP A 206 8.09 -12.68 2.08
C ASP A 206 9.55 -13.04 2.38
N ARG A 207 10.49 -12.58 1.56
CA ARG A 207 11.93 -12.70 1.84
C ARG A 207 12.33 -12.02 3.15
N ALA A 208 11.76 -10.86 3.46
CA ALA A 208 12.06 -10.18 4.72
C ALA A 208 11.51 -10.93 5.95
N LEU A 209 10.40 -11.67 5.81
CA LEU A 209 9.80 -12.45 6.89
C LEU A 209 10.52 -13.80 7.12
N HIS A 210 10.92 -14.47 6.04
CA HIS A 210 11.47 -15.83 6.10
C HIS A 210 13.00 -15.89 5.94
N GLY A 211 13.61 -14.90 5.30
CA GLY A 211 15.05 -14.87 5.00
C GLY A 211 15.95 -14.72 6.23
N GLY A 212 15.43 -14.26 7.36
CA GLY A 212 16.18 -14.20 8.63
C GLY A 212 16.36 -15.56 9.32
N ARG A 213 15.61 -16.59 8.92
CA ARG A 213 15.73 -17.94 9.52
C ARG A 213 16.79 -18.83 8.85
N ALA A 214 17.13 -18.58 7.59
CA ALA A 214 18.11 -19.39 6.86
C ALA A 214 19.58 -19.08 7.24
N ALA A 215 19.88 -17.88 7.73
CA ALA A 215 21.25 -17.47 8.03
C ALA A 215 21.77 -17.86 9.43
N THR A 216 20.95 -18.52 10.26
CA THR A 216 21.37 -18.94 11.62
C THR A 216 21.55 -20.45 11.79
N ASP A 217 21.29 -21.25 10.74
CA ASP A 217 21.42 -22.71 10.78
C ASP A 217 22.70 -23.23 10.09
N GLU A 218 23.43 -22.36 9.35
CA GLU A 218 24.62 -22.78 8.58
C GLU A 218 25.93 -22.76 9.40
N SER A 219 25.87 -22.41 10.70
CA SER A 219 27.04 -22.41 11.61
C SER A 219 26.98 -23.46 12.72
N ARG A 220 26.02 -24.39 12.69
CA ARG A 220 25.91 -25.47 13.69
C ARG A 220 25.50 -26.81 13.08
N SER A 221 26.37 -27.38 12.26
CA SER A 221 26.46 -28.84 12.15
C SER A 221 27.81 -29.29 11.59
N GLY A 222 28.84 -29.17 12.41
CA GLY A 222 29.80 -30.27 12.51
C GLY A 222 29.04 -31.49 13.05
N GLN A 223 29.06 -32.56 12.25
CA GLN A 223 28.70 -33.95 12.54
C GLN A 223 28.10 -34.26 13.93
N VAL A 224 26.83 -34.69 13.98
CA VAL A 224 26.40 -35.95 14.62
C VAL A 224 25.16 -36.47 13.88
N GLY A 225 25.17 -37.74 13.48
CA GLY A 225 24.19 -38.34 12.59
C GLY A 225 22.81 -38.60 13.20
N VAL A 226 21.78 -38.58 12.34
CA VAL A 226 20.45 -39.10 12.66
C VAL A 226 20.13 -40.21 11.65
N ALA A 227 20.02 -41.43 12.16
CA ALA A 227 19.51 -42.58 11.44
C ALA A 227 17.98 -42.54 11.45
N LEU A 228 17.35 -42.58 10.27
CA LEU A 228 15.95 -42.98 10.12
C LEU A 228 15.90 -44.25 9.28
N GLY A 229 15.82 -45.38 9.98
CA GLY A 229 15.50 -46.68 9.41
C GLY A 229 13.99 -46.76 9.13
N ILE A 230 13.65 -47.15 7.91
CA ILE A 230 12.30 -47.47 7.46
C ILE A 230 12.20 -48.99 7.43
N THR A 231 11.37 -49.60 8.27
CA THR A 231 10.88 -50.97 8.07
C THR A 231 9.41 -51.05 8.46
N GLY A 232 8.57 -51.46 7.51
CA GLY A 232 7.20 -51.93 7.76
C GLY A 232 7.20 -53.33 8.40
N PRO A 233 6.05 -53.80 8.88
CA PRO A 233 5.15 -54.57 8.00
C PRO A 233 3.64 -54.34 8.26
N GLY A 234 2.79 -54.67 7.27
CA GLY A 234 1.33 -54.82 7.44
C GLY A 234 0.94 -56.26 7.81
N PRO A 235 -0.31 -56.72 7.64
CA PRO A 235 -1.59 -56.00 7.58
C PRO A 235 -2.62 -56.50 8.62
N GLY A 236 -3.71 -55.75 8.85
CA GLY A 236 -4.84 -56.19 9.68
C GLY A 236 -6.10 -55.35 9.41
N SER A 237 -7.11 -56.01 8.87
CA SER A 237 -8.43 -55.48 8.48
C SER A 237 -9.22 -54.87 9.64
N VAL A 238 -9.99 -53.80 9.41
CA VAL A 238 -11.43 -53.68 9.75
C VAL A 238 -12.08 -52.59 8.88
N ARG A 239 -13.32 -52.90 8.49
CA ARG A 239 -14.24 -52.24 7.55
C ARG A 239 -14.73 -50.85 7.99
N GLY A 240 -15.06 -50.00 7.02
CA GLY A 240 -16.20 -49.08 7.14
C GLY A 240 -16.08 -47.72 6.45
N ARG A 241 -16.80 -47.57 5.32
CA ARG A 241 -17.46 -46.34 4.81
C ARG A 241 -16.55 -45.10 4.66
N GLY A 242 -16.04 -44.72 3.49
CA GLY A 242 -16.73 -44.52 2.21
C GLY A 242 -17.00 -43.02 2.01
N TRP A 243 -16.13 -42.33 1.27
CA TRP A 243 -16.44 -41.12 0.47
C TRP A 243 -15.49 -41.07 -0.73
N VAL A 244 -16.07 -40.93 -1.92
CA VAL A 244 -15.42 -40.82 -3.22
C VAL A 244 -15.32 -39.34 -3.59
N SER A 245 -14.14 -38.87 -3.97
CA SER A 245 -14.00 -37.72 -4.86
C SER A 245 -12.67 -37.80 -5.64
N ALA A 246 -12.79 -38.13 -6.92
CA ALA A 246 -11.83 -37.82 -7.98
C ALA A 246 -11.65 -36.29 -8.03
N GLY A 247 -10.46 -35.67 -8.03
CA GLY A 247 -9.31 -35.82 -8.92
C GLY A 247 -9.34 -34.66 -9.94
N PRO A 248 -8.23 -34.29 -10.62
CA PRO A 248 -6.82 -34.25 -10.22
C PRO A 248 -6.28 -32.80 -10.34
N TRP A 249 -5.02 -32.54 -9.95
CA TRP A 249 -4.05 -31.69 -10.67
C TRP A 249 -2.67 -32.05 -10.11
N SER A 250 -1.90 -32.81 -10.88
CA SER A 250 -0.50 -33.11 -10.61
C SER A 250 0.31 -32.79 -11.85
N VAL A 251 1.12 -31.74 -11.77
CA VAL A 251 2.19 -31.46 -12.74
C VAL A 251 3.52 -31.60 -11.99
N ARG A 252 4.24 -32.67 -12.31
CA ARG A 252 5.67 -32.86 -12.00
C ARG A 252 6.37 -33.25 -13.31
N GLY A 253 7.44 -32.52 -13.61
CA GLY A 253 8.44 -32.82 -14.64
C GLY A 253 9.41 -31.64 -14.63
N ARG A 254 10.42 -31.66 -13.74
CA ARG A 254 11.81 -32.10 -13.98
C ARG A 254 12.41 -31.56 -15.27
N GLY A 255 13.56 -30.91 -15.09
CA GLY A 255 14.21 -30.07 -16.08
C GLY A 255 14.89 -30.82 -17.22
N GLY A 256 15.30 -30.04 -18.20
CA GLY A 256 16.08 -30.47 -19.35
C GLY A 256 16.33 -29.25 -20.22
N TRP A 257 17.56 -28.74 -20.19
CA TRP A 257 18.03 -27.72 -21.12
C TRP A 257 18.20 -28.35 -22.50
N ALA A 258 17.71 -27.69 -23.55
CA ALA A 258 18.12 -27.98 -24.92
C ALA A 258 18.24 -26.67 -25.70
N VAL A 259 19.50 -26.33 -25.99
CA VAL A 259 19.92 -25.31 -26.96
C VAL A 259 19.73 -25.92 -28.35
N LEU A 260 19.07 -25.21 -29.26
CA LEU A 260 19.16 -25.52 -30.69
C LEU A 260 19.52 -24.25 -31.47
N ARG A 261 20.76 -24.24 -31.96
CA ARG A 261 21.28 -23.37 -33.01
C ARG A 261 21.32 -24.18 -34.30
N GLY A 262 20.76 -23.62 -35.38
CA GLY A 262 21.20 -23.69 -36.78
C GLY A 262 21.31 -25.03 -37.50
N ALA A 263 20.58 -25.18 -38.62
CA ALA A 263 21.12 -25.09 -39.99
C ALA A 263 20.32 -25.90 -41.05
N ARG A 264 20.11 -25.23 -42.20
CA ARG A 264 19.99 -25.71 -43.60
C ARG A 264 18.77 -26.51 -44.10
N GLU A 265 17.93 -25.80 -44.86
CA GLU A 265 17.78 -25.90 -46.33
C GLU A 265 18.16 -27.23 -47.02
N VAL A 266 17.16 -27.88 -47.63
CA VAL A 266 17.27 -28.65 -48.89
C VAL A 266 15.94 -28.52 -49.65
N GLU A 267 16.04 -28.19 -50.94
CA GLU A 267 14.99 -28.12 -51.96
C GLU A 267 14.30 -29.46 -52.25
N GLY A 268 13.13 -29.39 -52.90
CA GLY A 268 12.72 -30.41 -53.87
C GLY A 268 11.26 -30.85 -53.79
N GLY A 269 10.46 -30.43 -54.77
CA GLY A 269 9.11 -30.95 -55.03
C GLY A 269 8.12 -29.88 -55.44
#